data_AF-A0A0B6YWI3-F1
#
_entry.id   AF-A0A0B6YWI3-F1
#
_cell.length_a   1.000
_cell.length_b   1.000
_cell.length_c   1.000
_cell.angle_alpha   90.00
_cell.angle_beta   90.00
_cell.angle_gamma   90.00
#
_symmetry.space_group_name_H-M   'P 1'
#
loop_
_entity.id
_entity.type
_entity.pdbx_description
1 polymer ?
#
loop_
_entity_poly.entity_id
_entity_poly.type
_entity_poly.pdbx_seq_one_letter_code
_entity_poly.pdbx_strand_id
1 'polypeptide(L)'
;TQFESETNTLKRTVDRTAMDLEITRAAIFHFKKEIVERNTKLQLAKHLRESLIEKLKAAVDSTLTAGERATQMEDLLMAEEKKQESLRVHMKRLGDVLYKRQRDLTEVRTNEKRTEAVINGAHNTFKNLESQIHRLDTDALKQQEILYGQDFTLQQLERRCMRMQGEHNTEEKSNLETSIADLQKELDYKNQTYYILTSQLKKVQDDIRHVSQMLNSIQTEKAEMVLKIDELNLYNENTQAELKRIISMKQNKMVDENLLKLKIKKFRDVLNRKADDVLSLEKRKLQLNTAMKERHLEIKIHKEMLTAQIKTTDEERQQISAELHERISKIDKMKKRYEILTVSMAPPEGEEEKSQAYYVIKAAQEKEELQREGDDLDARIRKAEKEIRALENTLKLMNGRNEQYRKSFNKITETSDEMDQKHELDEQFRAVMDKYKYKRRLLKELHEDLHTMTTTLDNLTKEEEAYVAVIEDKKNKRMQFSRDREDQRDKLERVAKQNARLSRSVRAEKKTKEELSEEKDFRVRELRDFIKSLVKIVGDATEQVPEMFDAVQLYFSQADLPFSSSRSAVSSLRSLPGSSRSSLASSGMSSSRASAINVAFLNSSSSSESSQNQSQRSSASKTLF
;
A
#
# COMPACT_ATOMS: atom_id res chain seq x y z
N THR A 1 180.28 -84.31 -73.60
CA THR A 1 180.06 -82.86 -73.42
C THR A 1 179.79 -82.11 -74.71
N GLN A 2 179.90 -82.73 -75.89
CA GLN A 2 179.56 -82.07 -77.16
C GLN A 2 178.14 -82.34 -77.70
N PHE A 3 177.24 -82.94 -76.89
CA PHE A 3 175.81 -83.06 -77.22
C PHE A 3 175.02 -81.75 -76.97
N GLU A 4 175.51 -80.86 -76.10
CA GLU A 4 174.93 -79.52 -75.91
C GLU A 4 175.39 -78.53 -76.99
N SER A 5 176.49 -78.84 -77.69
CA SER A 5 176.82 -78.17 -78.95
C SER A 5 175.94 -78.65 -80.10
N GLU A 6 175.49 -79.92 -80.10
CA GLU A 6 174.55 -80.44 -81.10
C GLU A 6 173.16 -79.76 -81.02
N THR A 7 172.64 -79.51 -79.81
CA THR A 7 171.36 -78.81 -79.62
C THR A 7 171.44 -77.32 -79.93
N ASN A 8 172.55 -76.66 -79.63
CA ASN A 8 172.77 -75.29 -80.09
C ASN A 8 172.95 -75.21 -81.60
N THR A 9 173.55 -76.21 -82.25
CA THR A 9 173.61 -76.25 -83.72
C THR A 9 172.26 -76.55 -84.36
N LEU A 10 171.40 -77.32 -83.70
CA LEU A 10 170.02 -77.50 -84.13
C LEU A 10 169.17 -76.24 -83.90
N LYS A 11 169.44 -75.44 -82.87
CA LYS A 11 168.84 -74.10 -82.74
C LYS A 11 169.32 -73.16 -83.86
N ARG A 12 170.59 -73.27 -84.26
CA ARG A 12 171.09 -72.65 -85.50
C ARG A 12 170.42 -73.21 -86.76
N THR A 13 169.89 -74.44 -86.77
CA THR A 13 169.12 -74.94 -87.92
C THR A 13 167.73 -74.31 -88.03
N VAL A 14 167.09 -73.92 -86.92
CA VAL A 14 165.78 -73.23 -86.96
C VAL A 14 165.93 -71.73 -87.23
N ASP A 15 166.96 -71.07 -86.69
CA ASP A 15 167.27 -69.70 -87.09
C ASP A 15 167.69 -69.64 -88.58
N ARG A 16 168.26 -70.72 -89.11
CA ARG A 16 168.56 -70.85 -90.53
C ARG A 16 167.33 -71.11 -91.40
N THR A 17 166.28 -71.77 -90.89
CA THR A 17 165.00 -71.88 -91.63
C THR A 17 164.17 -70.58 -91.59
N ALA A 18 164.32 -69.75 -90.54
CA ALA A 18 163.86 -68.37 -90.58
C ALA A 18 164.64 -67.54 -91.62
N MET A 19 165.94 -67.83 -91.78
CA MET A 19 166.75 -67.30 -92.87
C MET A 19 166.29 -67.82 -94.24
N ASP A 20 165.90 -69.09 -94.35
CA ASP A 20 165.28 -69.66 -95.57
C ASP A 20 164.00 -68.90 -95.96
N LEU A 21 163.21 -68.42 -95.01
CA LEU A 21 162.00 -67.63 -95.28
C LEU A 21 162.31 -66.16 -95.62
N GLU A 22 163.34 -65.56 -95.04
CA GLU A 22 163.80 -64.22 -95.46
C GLU A 22 164.42 -64.25 -96.88
N ILE A 23 165.08 -65.36 -97.25
CA ILE A 23 165.47 -65.68 -98.62
C ILE A 23 164.22 -65.81 -99.53
N THR A 24 163.11 -66.37 -99.05
CA THR A 24 161.87 -66.44 -99.85
C THR A 24 161.22 -65.09 -100.12
N ARG A 25 161.22 -64.11 -99.22
CA ARG A 25 160.59 -62.81 -99.54
C ARG A 25 161.56 -61.84 -100.19
N ALA A 26 162.84 -62.17 -100.22
CA ALA A 26 163.69 -61.73 -101.30
C ALA A 26 163.22 -62.25 -102.68
N ALA A 27 162.27 -63.20 -102.84
CA ALA A 27 161.56 -63.38 -104.14
C ALA A 27 160.88 -62.09 -104.63
N ILE A 28 160.63 -61.12 -103.76
CA ILE A 28 160.08 -59.81 -104.11
C ILE A 28 161.16 -58.90 -104.76
N PHE A 29 162.42 -59.36 -104.80
CA PHE A 29 163.46 -59.02 -105.78
C PHE A 29 163.08 -59.35 -107.24
N HIS A 30 162.22 -60.33 -107.53
CA HIS A 30 161.75 -60.62 -108.90
C HIS A 30 160.92 -59.44 -109.47
N PHE A 31 160.01 -58.90 -108.66
CA PHE A 31 159.17 -57.77 -109.05
C PHE A 31 159.94 -56.45 -109.12
N LYS A 32 161.03 -56.36 -108.35
CA LYS A 32 162.06 -55.33 -108.49
C LYS A 32 162.74 -55.33 -109.87
N LYS A 33 162.69 -56.39 -110.68
CA LYS A 33 163.36 -56.39 -111.99
C LYS A 33 162.39 -56.25 -113.17
N GLU A 34 161.21 -56.87 -113.11
CA GLU A 34 160.14 -56.73 -114.13
C GLU A 34 159.56 -55.32 -114.24
N ILE A 35 159.47 -54.58 -113.11
CA ILE A 35 158.99 -53.20 -113.12
C ILE A 35 160.02 -52.27 -113.79
N VAL A 36 161.30 -52.58 -113.65
CA VAL A 36 162.40 -51.86 -114.31
C VAL A 36 162.44 -52.16 -115.82
N GLU A 37 162.13 -53.38 -116.29
CA GLU A 37 161.99 -53.66 -117.73
C GLU A 37 160.69 -53.14 -118.35
N ARG A 38 159.57 -53.22 -117.62
CA ARG A 38 158.29 -52.69 -118.12
C ARG A 38 158.28 -51.18 -118.16
N ASN A 39 158.85 -50.46 -117.19
CA ASN A 39 158.88 -48.99 -117.27
C ASN A 39 159.89 -48.46 -118.28
N THR A 40 161.02 -49.16 -118.51
CA THR A 40 161.94 -48.82 -119.61
C THR A 40 161.33 -49.13 -120.99
N LYS A 41 160.62 -50.27 -121.14
CA LYS A 41 159.78 -50.55 -122.33
C LYS A 41 158.62 -49.57 -122.45
N LEU A 42 158.05 -49.07 -121.36
CA LEU A 42 156.96 -48.09 -121.37
C LEU A 42 157.47 -46.69 -121.74
N GLN A 43 158.64 -46.27 -121.25
CA GLN A 43 159.24 -45.00 -121.64
C GLN A 43 159.76 -45.04 -123.09
N LEU A 44 160.36 -46.13 -123.56
CA LEU A 44 160.72 -46.31 -124.98
C LEU A 44 159.49 -46.45 -125.88
N ALA A 45 158.48 -47.23 -125.47
CA ALA A 45 157.23 -47.34 -126.20
C ALA A 45 156.44 -46.03 -126.18
N LYS A 46 156.46 -45.23 -125.10
CA LYS A 46 155.83 -43.90 -125.08
C LYS A 46 156.59 -42.90 -125.95
N HIS A 47 157.92 -42.96 -126.02
CA HIS A 47 158.70 -42.08 -126.90
C HIS A 47 158.63 -42.50 -128.38
N LEU A 48 158.65 -43.81 -128.67
CA LEU A 48 158.32 -44.37 -129.99
C LEU A 48 156.87 -44.09 -130.35
N ARG A 49 155.92 -44.20 -129.43
CA ARG A 49 154.51 -43.86 -129.64
C ARG A 49 154.32 -42.37 -129.86
N GLU A 50 154.97 -41.48 -129.13
CA GLU A 50 154.88 -40.03 -129.36
C GLU A 50 155.54 -39.63 -130.69
N SER A 51 156.69 -40.21 -131.06
CA SER A 51 157.30 -39.96 -132.38
C SER A 51 156.55 -40.63 -133.54
N LEU A 52 155.97 -41.82 -133.33
CA LEU A 52 155.07 -42.48 -134.27
C LEU A 52 153.72 -41.79 -134.30
N ILE A 53 153.25 -41.14 -133.23
CA ILE A 53 152.02 -40.32 -133.20
C ILE A 53 152.27 -38.96 -133.83
N GLU A 54 153.46 -38.38 -133.76
CA GLU A 54 153.80 -37.18 -134.53
C GLU A 54 154.05 -37.52 -135.99
N LYS A 55 154.65 -38.68 -136.31
CA LYS A 55 154.71 -39.19 -137.68
C LYS A 55 153.36 -39.67 -138.19
N LEU A 56 152.48 -40.21 -137.34
CA LEU A 56 151.10 -40.59 -137.65
C LEU A 56 150.23 -39.35 -137.74
N LYS A 57 150.36 -38.33 -136.88
CA LYS A 57 149.65 -37.04 -136.99
C LYS A 57 150.15 -36.25 -138.20
N ALA A 58 151.44 -36.26 -138.52
CA ALA A 58 151.93 -35.70 -139.77
C ALA A 58 151.43 -36.51 -140.98
N ALA A 59 151.39 -37.84 -140.90
CA ALA A 59 150.83 -38.71 -141.93
C ALA A 59 149.29 -38.61 -142.04
N VAL A 60 148.56 -38.39 -140.95
CA VAL A 60 147.10 -38.26 -140.81
C VAL A 60 146.67 -36.86 -141.18
N ASP A 61 147.40 -35.82 -140.79
CA ASP A 61 147.21 -34.46 -141.29
C ASP A 61 147.54 -34.37 -142.80
N SER A 62 148.38 -35.26 -143.32
CA SER A 62 148.63 -35.44 -144.77
C SER A 62 147.69 -36.43 -145.49
N THR A 63 146.85 -37.19 -144.77
CA THR A 63 145.88 -38.15 -145.34
C THR A 63 144.42 -37.88 -144.98
N LEU A 64 144.13 -36.83 -144.21
CA LEU A 64 142.76 -36.48 -143.81
C LEU A 64 142.04 -35.70 -144.91
N THR A 65 141.10 -36.39 -145.54
CA THR A 65 140.12 -35.81 -146.46
C THR A 65 139.23 -34.81 -145.70
N ALA A 66 138.95 -33.66 -146.32
CA ALA A 66 138.29 -32.51 -145.69
C ALA A 66 136.91 -32.76 -145.05
N GLY A 67 136.27 -33.92 -145.27
CA GLY A 67 134.95 -34.26 -144.73
C GLY A 67 134.90 -34.49 -143.22
N GLU A 68 135.91 -35.14 -142.63
CA GLU A 68 135.88 -35.51 -141.20
C GLU A 68 136.23 -34.33 -140.28
N ARG A 69 136.78 -33.25 -140.83
CA ARG A 69 137.14 -32.02 -140.09
C ARG A 69 135.94 -31.08 -139.89
N ALA A 70 134.92 -31.17 -140.74
CA ALA A 70 133.73 -30.33 -140.68
C ALA A 70 132.69 -30.86 -139.67
N THR A 71 132.49 -32.19 -139.60
CA THR A 71 131.50 -32.80 -138.70
C THR A 71 131.80 -32.55 -137.22
N GLN A 72 133.07 -32.58 -136.81
CA GLN A 72 133.47 -32.26 -135.43
C GLN A 72 133.22 -30.80 -135.05
N MET A 73 133.27 -29.87 -136.01
CA MET A 73 132.99 -28.44 -135.75
C MET A 73 131.48 -28.20 -135.61
N GLU A 74 130.66 -28.88 -136.43
CA GLU A 74 129.19 -28.83 -136.38
C GLU A 74 128.66 -29.34 -135.02
N ASP A 75 129.21 -30.44 -134.52
CA ASP A 75 128.81 -31.04 -133.24
C ASP A 75 129.10 -30.12 -132.04
N LEU A 76 130.21 -29.38 -132.09
CA LEU A 76 130.55 -28.37 -131.07
C LEU A 76 129.59 -27.18 -131.10
N LEU A 77 129.20 -26.72 -132.29
CA LEU A 77 128.27 -25.62 -132.48
C LEU A 77 126.88 -25.98 -131.93
N MET A 78 126.39 -27.19 -132.24
CA MET A 78 125.12 -27.69 -131.71
C MET A 78 125.09 -27.81 -130.19
N ALA A 79 126.23 -28.15 -129.55
CA ALA A 79 126.32 -28.24 -128.09
C ALA A 79 126.21 -26.87 -127.42
N GLU A 80 126.86 -25.83 -127.99
CA GLU A 80 126.76 -24.46 -127.50
C GLU A 80 125.35 -23.87 -127.69
N GLU A 81 124.70 -24.10 -128.84
CA GLU A 81 123.32 -23.64 -129.08
C GLU A 81 122.32 -24.22 -128.07
N LYS A 82 122.42 -25.52 -127.76
CA LYS A 82 121.56 -26.15 -126.72
C LYS A 82 121.78 -25.55 -125.34
N LYS A 83 123.02 -25.21 -125.00
CA LYS A 83 123.35 -24.57 -123.73
C LYS A 83 122.75 -23.15 -123.67
N GLN A 84 122.82 -22.41 -124.75
CA GLN A 84 122.28 -21.05 -124.82
C GLN A 84 120.74 -21.02 -124.67
N GLU A 85 120.02 -21.95 -125.30
CA GLU A 85 118.56 -22.03 -125.13
C GLU A 85 118.17 -22.44 -123.69
N SER A 86 118.94 -23.35 -123.06
CA SER A 86 118.70 -23.73 -121.66
C SER A 86 118.83 -22.53 -120.70
N LEU A 87 119.83 -21.67 -120.92
CA LEU A 87 120.02 -20.42 -120.17
C LEU A 87 118.87 -19.43 -120.40
N ARG A 88 118.37 -19.33 -121.62
CA ARG A 88 117.25 -18.44 -121.97
C ARG A 88 115.95 -18.84 -121.28
N VAL A 89 115.67 -20.15 -121.22
CA VAL A 89 114.51 -20.69 -120.48
C VAL A 89 114.66 -20.44 -118.98
N HIS A 90 115.86 -20.60 -118.42
CA HIS A 90 116.12 -20.26 -117.02
C HIS A 90 115.89 -18.77 -116.73
N MET A 91 116.34 -17.86 -117.61
CA MET A 91 116.12 -16.42 -117.45
C MET A 91 114.64 -16.05 -117.47
N LYS A 92 113.83 -16.62 -118.38
CA LYS A 92 112.38 -16.38 -118.40
C LYS A 92 111.70 -16.85 -117.11
N ARG A 93 112.02 -18.08 -116.65
CA ARG A 93 111.48 -18.59 -115.37
C ARG A 93 111.86 -17.69 -114.19
N LEU A 94 113.10 -17.20 -114.14
CA LEU A 94 113.53 -16.28 -113.09
C LEU A 94 112.75 -14.96 -113.14
N GLY A 95 112.53 -14.42 -114.35
CA GLY A 95 111.73 -13.21 -114.57
C GLY A 95 110.28 -13.36 -114.08
N ASP A 96 109.62 -14.47 -114.41
CA ASP A 96 108.25 -14.75 -113.96
C ASP A 96 108.16 -14.90 -112.44
N VAL A 97 109.15 -15.55 -111.82
CA VAL A 97 109.24 -15.67 -110.36
C VAL A 97 109.44 -14.30 -109.71
N LEU A 98 110.31 -13.45 -110.26
CA LEU A 98 110.51 -12.09 -109.75
C LEU A 98 109.24 -11.25 -109.85
N TYR A 99 108.52 -11.31 -110.97
CA TYR A 99 107.27 -10.55 -111.12
C TYR A 99 106.21 -11.01 -110.12
N LYS A 100 106.05 -12.34 -109.93
CA LYS A 100 105.14 -12.88 -108.90
C LYS A 100 105.53 -12.42 -107.50
N ARG A 101 106.81 -12.54 -107.13
CA ARG A 101 107.30 -12.08 -105.82
C ARG A 101 107.12 -10.59 -105.61
N GLN A 102 107.31 -9.77 -106.65
CA GLN A 102 107.08 -8.34 -106.57
C GLN A 102 105.60 -8.02 -106.37
N ARG A 103 104.69 -8.72 -107.06
CA ARG A 103 103.25 -8.58 -106.87
C ARG A 103 102.83 -8.96 -105.44
N ASP A 104 103.30 -10.11 -104.95
CA ASP A 104 103.06 -10.57 -103.58
C ASP A 104 103.56 -9.53 -102.56
N LEU A 105 104.75 -8.97 -102.77
CA LEU A 105 105.33 -7.95 -101.89
C LEU A 105 104.48 -6.68 -101.87
N THR A 106 103.98 -6.22 -103.02
CA THR A 106 103.06 -5.07 -103.07
C THR A 106 101.74 -5.35 -102.36
N GLU A 107 101.18 -6.55 -102.51
CA GLU A 107 99.94 -6.94 -101.84
C GLU A 107 100.11 -7.00 -100.32
N VAL A 108 101.20 -7.60 -99.84
CA VAL A 108 101.56 -7.61 -98.41
C VAL A 108 101.74 -6.19 -97.87
N ARG A 109 102.41 -5.29 -98.59
CA ARG A 109 102.54 -3.88 -98.19
C ARG A 109 101.20 -3.15 -98.13
N THR A 110 100.27 -3.42 -99.05
CA THR A 110 98.93 -2.84 -98.98
C THR A 110 98.13 -3.39 -97.80
N ASN A 111 98.30 -4.68 -97.48
CA ASN A 111 97.67 -5.32 -96.32
C ASN A 111 98.25 -4.78 -95.01
N GLU A 112 99.56 -4.60 -94.92
CA GLU A 112 100.25 -3.97 -93.78
C GLU A 112 99.66 -2.57 -93.50
N LYS A 113 99.59 -1.71 -94.51
CA LYS A 113 98.97 -0.37 -94.38
C LYS A 113 97.50 -0.44 -93.95
N ARG A 114 96.74 -1.40 -94.49
CA ARG A 114 95.35 -1.60 -94.09
C ARG A 114 95.24 -2.03 -92.63
N THR A 115 96.09 -2.94 -92.18
CA THR A 115 96.12 -3.38 -90.77
C THR A 115 96.55 -2.26 -89.84
N GLU A 116 97.51 -1.43 -90.24
CA GLU A 116 97.97 -0.28 -89.46
C GLU A 116 96.85 0.76 -89.28
N ALA A 117 96.07 1.02 -90.34
CA ALA A 117 94.88 1.86 -90.25
C ALA A 117 93.82 1.29 -89.29
N VAL A 118 93.60 -0.04 -89.30
CA VAL A 118 92.68 -0.71 -88.37
C VAL A 118 93.20 -0.65 -86.94
N ILE A 119 94.50 -0.87 -86.72
CA ILE A 119 95.14 -0.77 -85.40
C ILE A 119 95.00 0.66 -84.85
N ASN A 120 95.26 1.68 -85.66
CA ASN A 120 95.10 3.07 -85.25
C ASN A 120 93.65 3.43 -84.95
N GLY A 121 92.70 2.91 -85.73
CA GLY A 121 91.27 3.01 -85.44
C GLY A 121 90.89 2.38 -84.10
N ALA A 122 91.35 1.15 -83.85
CA ALA A 122 91.13 0.43 -82.60
C ALA A 122 91.82 1.09 -81.39
N HIS A 123 92.99 1.71 -81.59
CA HIS A 123 93.70 2.42 -80.54
C HIS A 123 92.94 3.70 -80.12
N ASN A 124 92.35 4.41 -81.08
CA ASN A 124 91.51 5.56 -80.79
C ASN A 124 90.19 5.16 -80.10
N THR A 125 89.56 4.05 -80.49
CA THR A 125 88.38 3.54 -79.77
C THR A 125 88.75 3.09 -78.37
N PHE A 126 89.91 2.46 -78.17
CA PHE A 126 90.42 2.09 -76.86
C PHE A 126 90.60 3.31 -75.96
N LYS A 127 91.26 4.38 -76.44
CA LYS A 127 91.39 5.64 -75.69
C LYS A 127 90.05 6.27 -75.33
N ASN A 128 89.08 6.23 -76.25
CA ASN A 128 87.74 6.74 -75.98
C ASN A 128 87.04 5.91 -74.88
N LEU A 129 87.11 4.58 -74.96
CA LEU A 129 86.56 3.69 -73.94
C LEU A 129 87.26 3.86 -72.60
N GLU A 130 88.58 4.02 -72.58
CA GLU A 130 89.37 4.29 -71.37
C GLU A 130 88.95 5.62 -70.71
N SER A 131 88.75 6.67 -71.52
CA SER A 131 88.21 7.95 -71.01
C SER A 131 86.79 7.81 -70.46
N GLN A 132 85.97 6.93 -71.05
CA GLN A 132 84.62 6.65 -70.60
C GLN A 132 84.62 5.84 -69.29
N ILE A 133 85.52 4.87 -69.16
CA ILE A 133 85.74 4.11 -67.91
C ILE A 133 86.12 5.08 -66.80
N HIS A 134 87.11 5.97 -67.03
CA HIS A 134 87.49 6.96 -66.02
C HIS A 134 86.34 7.89 -65.63
N ARG A 135 85.52 8.33 -66.58
CA ARG A 135 84.32 9.12 -66.25
C ARG A 135 83.34 8.31 -65.38
N LEU A 136 83.04 7.08 -65.76
CA LEU A 136 82.16 6.20 -65.00
C LEU A 136 82.70 5.90 -63.60
N ASP A 137 84.01 5.69 -63.44
CA ASP A 137 84.65 5.50 -62.14
C ASP A 137 84.50 6.74 -61.27
N THR A 138 84.74 7.94 -61.83
CA THR A 138 84.54 9.19 -61.07
C THR A 138 83.08 9.41 -60.68
N ASP A 139 82.13 9.02 -61.53
CA ASP A 139 80.71 9.14 -61.23
C ASP A 139 80.26 8.09 -60.21
N ALA A 140 80.82 6.89 -60.23
CA ALA A 140 80.58 5.86 -59.22
C ALA A 140 81.06 6.32 -57.82
N LEU A 141 82.23 6.96 -57.74
CA LEU A 141 82.72 7.55 -56.48
C LEU A 141 81.78 8.64 -55.95
N LYS A 142 81.31 9.55 -56.81
CA LYS A 142 80.33 10.57 -56.42
C LYS A 142 79.01 9.94 -55.95
N GLN A 143 78.54 8.90 -56.64
CA GLN A 143 77.34 8.16 -56.24
C GLN A 143 77.52 7.49 -54.87
N GLN A 144 78.70 6.97 -54.57
CA GLN A 144 79.01 6.40 -53.26
C GLN A 144 78.98 7.48 -52.16
N GLU A 145 79.50 8.68 -52.42
CA GLU A 145 79.40 9.82 -51.48
C GLU A 145 77.93 10.23 -51.24
N ILE A 146 77.13 10.29 -52.31
CA ILE A 146 75.69 10.59 -52.22
C ILE A 146 74.97 9.51 -51.40
N LEU A 147 75.28 8.23 -51.63
CA LEU A 147 74.72 7.12 -50.86
C LEU A 147 75.07 7.25 -49.37
N TYR A 148 76.33 7.52 -49.03
CA TYR A 148 76.71 7.73 -47.63
C TYR A 148 76.00 8.94 -47.00
N GLY A 149 75.84 10.04 -47.74
CA GLY A 149 75.07 11.19 -47.29
C GLY A 149 73.60 10.85 -47.05
N GLN A 150 72.99 10.09 -47.97
CA GLN A 150 71.61 9.62 -47.85
C GLN A 150 71.44 8.64 -46.69
N ASP A 151 72.35 7.68 -46.50
CA ASP A 151 72.34 6.74 -45.37
C ASP A 151 72.40 7.47 -44.03
N PHE A 152 73.20 8.52 -43.92
CA PHE A 152 73.23 9.35 -42.72
C PHE A 152 71.87 10.04 -42.47
N THR A 153 71.26 10.62 -43.51
CA THR A 153 69.93 11.22 -43.38
C THR A 153 68.85 10.17 -43.05
N LEU A 154 68.97 8.97 -43.63
CA LEU A 154 68.08 7.85 -43.38
C LEU A 154 68.17 7.43 -41.91
N GLN A 155 69.37 7.26 -41.36
CA GLN A 155 69.55 6.96 -39.94
C GLN A 155 68.99 8.05 -39.02
N GLN A 156 69.09 9.32 -39.41
CA GLN A 156 68.52 10.42 -38.62
C GLN A 156 66.98 10.40 -38.66
N LEU A 157 66.41 10.11 -39.84
CA LEU A 157 64.96 9.95 -40.02
C LEU A 157 64.44 8.69 -39.33
N GLU A 158 65.16 7.57 -39.38
CA GLU A 158 64.85 6.34 -38.64
C GLU A 158 64.81 6.64 -37.14
N ARG A 159 65.85 7.27 -36.57
CA ARG A 159 65.83 7.67 -35.15
C ARG A 159 64.66 8.61 -34.82
N ARG A 160 64.25 9.48 -35.75
CA ARG A 160 63.08 10.34 -35.57
C ARG A 160 61.76 9.55 -35.68
N CYS A 161 61.65 8.62 -36.61
CA CYS A 161 60.51 7.72 -36.76
C CYS A 161 60.36 6.82 -35.54
N MET A 162 61.44 6.20 -35.06
CA MET A 162 61.40 5.37 -33.84
C MET A 162 60.93 6.18 -32.63
N ARG A 163 61.40 7.43 -32.48
CA ARG A 163 60.86 8.36 -31.48
C ARG A 163 59.37 8.66 -31.67
N MET A 164 58.93 8.97 -32.89
CA MET A 164 57.51 9.26 -33.18
C MET A 164 56.60 8.02 -33.08
N GLN A 165 57.13 6.82 -33.34
CA GLN A 165 56.44 5.53 -33.20
C GLN A 165 56.37 5.06 -31.74
N GLY A 166 56.93 5.82 -30.80
CA GLY A 166 56.80 5.56 -29.37
C GLY A 166 57.90 4.68 -28.78
N GLU A 167 58.99 4.42 -29.51
CA GLU A 167 60.25 3.98 -28.91
C GLU A 167 60.98 5.19 -28.30
N HIS A 168 60.38 5.70 -27.23
CA HIS A 168 61.07 6.56 -26.27
C HIS A 168 62.00 5.72 -25.38
N ASN A 169 62.84 6.38 -24.58
CA ASN A 169 63.57 5.72 -23.50
C ASN A 169 62.56 4.86 -22.69
N THR A 170 62.88 3.61 -22.40
CA THR A 170 61.93 2.63 -21.81
C THR A 170 61.27 3.17 -20.53
N GLU A 171 61.97 4.04 -19.80
CA GLU A 171 61.48 4.76 -18.63
C GLU A 171 60.35 5.76 -18.92
N GLU A 172 60.45 6.56 -19.99
CA GLU A 172 59.41 7.56 -20.33
C GLU A 172 58.10 6.87 -20.74
N LYS A 173 58.22 5.76 -21.49
CA LYS A 173 57.07 4.93 -21.86
C LYS A 173 56.42 4.30 -20.64
N SER A 174 57.21 3.75 -19.71
CA SER A 174 56.71 3.21 -18.45
C SER A 174 56.02 4.28 -17.59
N ASN A 175 56.56 5.50 -17.53
CA ASN A 175 55.95 6.62 -16.82
C ASN A 175 54.62 7.08 -17.44
N LEU A 176 54.52 7.09 -18.78
CA LEU A 176 53.26 7.41 -19.46
C LEU A 176 52.23 6.29 -19.29
N GLU A 177 52.63 5.03 -19.37
CA GLU A 177 51.75 3.87 -19.14
C GLU A 177 51.22 3.84 -17.70
N THR A 178 52.07 4.13 -16.71
CA THR A 178 51.64 4.26 -15.30
C THR A 178 50.68 5.43 -15.13
N SER A 179 50.98 6.58 -15.74
CA SER A 179 50.09 7.75 -15.68
C SER A 179 48.75 7.50 -16.36
N ILE A 180 48.70 6.74 -17.46
CA ILE A 180 47.46 6.30 -18.13
C ILE A 180 46.68 5.35 -17.21
N ALA A 181 47.36 4.38 -16.59
CA ALA A 181 46.71 3.44 -15.68
C ALA A 181 46.12 4.16 -14.46
N ASP A 182 46.80 5.17 -13.92
CA ASP A 182 46.30 5.96 -12.80
C ASP A 182 45.12 6.85 -13.19
N LEU A 183 45.17 7.49 -14.37
CA LEU A 183 44.02 8.22 -14.91
C LEU A 183 42.81 7.31 -15.19
N GLN A 184 43.05 6.07 -15.63
CA GLN A 184 41.99 5.07 -15.82
C GLN A 184 41.37 4.66 -14.48
N LYS A 185 42.19 4.38 -13.46
CA LYS A 185 41.68 4.11 -12.10
C LYS A 185 40.87 5.28 -11.55
N GLU A 186 41.32 6.50 -11.77
CA GLU A 186 40.59 7.69 -11.33
C GLU A 186 39.27 7.83 -12.08
N LEU A 187 39.25 7.61 -13.40
CA LEU A 187 38.03 7.60 -14.19
C LEU A 187 37.04 6.52 -13.73
N ASP A 188 37.50 5.31 -13.47
CA ASP A 188 36.67 4.20 -12.98
C ASP A 188 36.11 4.49 -11.59
N TYR A 189 36.94 5.06 -10.71
CA TYR A 189 36.50 5.52 -9.39
C TYR A 189 35.41 6.59 -9.52
N LYS A 190 35.61 7.61 -10.37
CA LYS A 190 34.62 8.65 -10.61
C LYS A 190 33.33 8.07 -11.20
N ASN A 191 33.41 7.15 -12.15
CA ASN A 191 32.25 6.46 -12.71
C ASN A 191 31.48 5.67 -11.65
N GLN A 192 32.17 4.91 -10.78
CA GLN A 192 31.53 4.22 -9.66
C GLN A 192 30.82 5.20 -8.72
N THR A 193 31.48 6.29 -8.34
CA THR A 193 30.85 7.32 -7.49
C THR A 193 29.64 7.95 -8.17
N TYR A 194 29.70 8.20 -9.48
CA TYR A 194 28.59 8.71 -10.27
C TYR A 194 27.41 7.73 -10.28
N TYR A 195 27.64 6.42 -10.49
CA TYR A 195 26.58 5.41 -10.44
C TYR A 195 25.92 5.32 -9.07
N ILE A 196 26.71 5.35 -7.99
CA ILE A 196 26.20 5.35 -6.62
C ILE A 196 25.33 6.59 -6.38
N LEU A 197 25.85 7.78 -6.73
CA LEU A 197 25.13 9.04 -6.52
C LEU A 197 23.85 9.11 -7.36
N THR A 198 23.89 8.61 -8.59
CA THR A 198 22.71 8.52 -9.47
C THR A 198 21.66 7.56 -8.91
N SER A 199 22.08 6.42 -8.34
CA SER A 199 21.17 5.49 -7.66
C SER A 199 20.54 6.12 -6.42
N GLN A 200 21.34 6.81 -5.61
CA GLN A 200 20.84 7.54 -4.43
C GLN A 200 19.88 8.65 -4.83
N LEU A 201 20.16 9.40 -5.89
CA LEU A 201 19.29 10.45 -6.40
C LEU A 201 17.96 9.89 -6.87
N LYS A 202 17.95 8.73 -7.56
CA LYS A 202 16.71 8.03 -7.92
C LYS A 202 15.90 7.61 -6.70
N LYS A 203 16.54 7.03 -5.67
CA LYS A 203 15.86 6.66 -4.41
C LYS A 203 15.23 7.87 -3.74
N VAL A 204 15.96 8.98 -3.63
CA VAL A 204 15.43 10.22 -3.05
C VAL A 204 14.28 10.79 -3.88
N GLN A 205 14.34 10.70 -5.22
CA GLN A 205 13.23 11.10 -6.08
C GLN A 205 11.97 10.25 -5.86
N ASP A 206 12.14 8.93 -5.70
CA ASP A 206 11.03 8.02 -5.40
C ASP A 206 10.46 8.28 -3.99
N ASP A 207 11.32 8.53 -3.00
CA ASP A 207 10.90 8.93 -1.65
C ASP A 207 10.12 10.25 -1.68
N ILE A 208 10.58 11.26 -2.45
CA ILE A 208 9.87 12.54 -2.63
C ILE A 208 8.49 12.30 -3.25
N ARG A 209 8.38 11.44 -4.27
CA ARG A 209 7.08 11.10 -4.87
C ARG A 209 6.17 10.42 -3.87
N HIS A 210 6.69 9.47 -3.09
CA HIS A 210 5.91 8.75 -2.11
C HIS A 210 5.41 9.67 -0.99
N VAL A 211 6.27 10.54 -0.45
CA VAL A 211 5.91 11.56 0.54
C VAL A 211 4.89 12.55 -0.03
N SER A 212 5.04 12.96 -1.29
CA SER A 212 4.08 13.87 -1.95
C SER A 212 2.70 13.22 -2.09
N GLN A 213 2.65 11.93 -2.41
CA GLN A 213 1.39 11.19 -2.47
C GLN A 213 0.75 11.04 -1.07
N MET A 214 1.53 10.72 -0.05
CA MET A 214 1.06 10.68 1.34
C MET A 214 0.54 12.03 1.81
N LEU A 215 1.24 13.12 1.47
CA LEU A 215 0.82 14.49 1.77
C LEU A 215 -0.52 14.81 1.11
N ASN A 216 -0.71 14.44 -0.17
CA ASN A 216 -1.98 14.64 -0.85
C ASN A 216 -3.11 13.84 -0.18
N SER A 217 -2.87 12.58 0.23
CA SER A 217 -3.86 11.77 0.97
C SER A 217 -4.23 12.42 2.32
N ILE A 218 -3.24 12.89 3.08
CA ILE A 218 -3.47 13.58 4.34
C ILE A 218 -4.23 14.89 4.10
N GLN A 219 -3.98 15.58 2.98
CA GLN A 219 -4.66 16.82 2.64
C GLN A 219 -6.11 16.59 2.23
N THR A 220 -6.43 15.48 1.55
CA THR A 220 -7.81 15.07 1.29
C THR A 220 -8.53 14.68 2.58
N GLU A 221 -7.91 13.88 3.44
CA GLU A 221 -8.47 13.53 4.76
C GLU A 221 -8.71 14.77 5.62
N LYS A 222 -7.77 15.72 5.62
CA LYS A 222 -7.94 17.01 6.30
C LYS A 222 -9.15 17.78 5.76
N ALA A 223 -9.32 17.82 4.44
CA ALA A 223 -10.45 18.50 3.82
C ALA A 223 -11.79 17.84 4.23
N GLU A 224 -11.86 16.51 4.26
CA GLU A 224 -13.02 15.76 4.72
C GLU A 224 -13.32 16.03 6.20
N MET A 225 -12.31 16.05 7.05
CA MET A 225 -12.46 16.37 8.47
C MET A 225 -12.94 17.82 8.68
N VAL A 226 -12.48 18.76 7.87
CA VAL A 226 -12.97 20.15 7.90
C VAL A 226 -14.45 20.21 7.50
N LEU A 227 -14.86 19.51 6.43
CA LEU A 227 -16.27 19.42 6.07
C LEU A 227 -17.12 18.81 7.18
N LYS A 228 -16.60 17.78 7.88
CA LYS A 228 -17.31 17.18 9.02
C LYS A 228 -17.43 18.13 10.21
N ILE A 229 -16.39 18.94 10.48
CA ILE A 229 -16.43 19.98 11.51
C ILE A 229 -17.48 21.02 11.16
N ASP A 230 -17.55 21.46 9.90
CA ASP A 230 -18.54 22.44 9.45
C ASP A 230 -19.98 21.91 9.54
N GLU A 231 -20.20 20.63 9.20
CA GLU A 231 -21.48 19.95 9.39
C GLU A 231 -21.90 19.90 10.87
N LEU A 232 -20.97 19.54 11.76
CA LEU A 232 -21.22 19.51 13.20
C LEU A 232 -21.47 20.90 13.78
N ASN A 233 -20.77 21.92 13.27
CA ASN A 233 -21.01 23.31 13.65
C ASN A 233 -22.42 23.76 13.24
N LEU A 234 -22.86 23.43 12.02
CA LEU A 234 -24.22 23.73 11.57
C LEU A 234 -25.27 23.01 12.43
N TYR A 235 -25.03 21.75 12.80
CA TYR A 235 -25.90 21.00 13.71
C TYR A 235 -25.95 21.65 15.10
N ASN A 236 -24.81 22.07 15.63
CA ASN A 236 -24.73 22.79 16.91
C ASN A 236 -25.47 24.13 16.85
N GLU A 237 -25.35 24.89 15.77
CA GLU A 237 -26.08 26.15 15.59
C GLU A 237 -27.59 25.93 15.51
N ASN A 238 -28.03 24.92 14.75
CA ASN A 238 -29.44 24.58 14.63
C ASN A 238 -30.04 24.14 15.97
N THR A 239 -29.35 23.23 16.68
CA THR A 239 -29.79 22.77 18.01
C THR A 239 -29.81 23.90 19.04
N GLN A 240 -28.84 24.83 19.00
CA GLN A 240 -28.88 26.04 19.83
C GLN A 240 -30.05 26.96 19.48
N ALA A 241 -30.40 27.11 18.20
CA ALA A 241 -31.55 27.90 17.78
C ALA A 241 -32.87 27.26 18.23
N GLU A 242 -33.00 25.94 18.13
CA GLU A 242 -34.13 25.19 18.65
C GLU A 242 -34.25 25.30 20.17
N LEU A 243 -33.14 25.19 20.90
CA LEU A 243 -33.11 25.39 22.35
C LEU A 243 -33.61 26.78 22.72
N LYS A 244 -33.15 27.83 22.05
CA LYS A 244 -33.65 29.21 22.26
C LYS A 244 -35.16 29.32 21.99
N ARG A 245 -35.66 28.66 20.94
CA ARG A 245 -37.10 28.61 20.63
C ARG A 245 -37.88 27.92 21.75
N ILE A 246 -37.41 26.77 22.24
CA ILE A 246 -38.04 26.03 23.35
C ILE A 246 -38.03 26.86 24.64
N ILE A 247 -36.93 27.54 24.96
CA ILE A 247 -36.84 28.44 26.13
C ILE A 247 -37.89 29.55 26.03
N SER A 248 -38.02 30.20 24.87
CA SER A 248 -39.05 31.23 24.64
C SER A 248 -40.47 30.66 24.78
N MET A 249 -40.73 29.48 24.21
CA MET A 249 -42.02 28.79 24.37
C MET A 249 -42.32 28.47 25.85
N LYS A 250 -41.34 27.98 26.62
CA LYS A 250 -41.47 27.74 28.05
C LYS A 250 -41.82 29.03 28.80
N GLN A 251 -41.11 30.12 28.50
CA GLN A 251 -41.37 31.42 29.13
C GLN A 251 -42.79 31.91 28.84
N ASN A 252 -43.25 31.81 27.60
CA ASN A 252 -44.64 32.15 27.22
C ASN A 252 -45.65 31.29 27.98
N LYS A 253 -45.42 29.97 28.09
CA LYS A 253 -46.29 29.07 28.87
C LYS A 253 -46.31 29.40 30.36
N MET A 254 -45.18 29.81 30.95
CA MET A 254 -45.13 30.29 32.33
C MET A 254 -45.94 31.57 32.52
N VAL A 255 -45.91 32.49 31.55
CA VAL A 255 -46.74 33.71 31.58
C VAL A 255 -48.23 33.35 31.49
N ASP A 256 -48.61 32.46 30.57
CA ASP A 256 -49.98 31.97 30.44
C ASP A 256 -50.49 31.29 31.72
N GLU A 257 -49.65 30.46 32.35
CA GLU A 257 -49.97 29.80 33.62
C GLU A 257 -50.19 30.83 34.73
N ASN A 258 -49.33 31.84 34.84
CA ASN A 258 -49.49 32.92 35.81
C ASN A 258 -50.75 33.74 35.55
N LEU A 259 -51.06 34.03 34.28
CA LEU A 259 -52.30 34.72 33.90
C LEU A 259 -53.53 33.89 34.30
N LEU A 260 -53.49 32.58 34.10
CA LEU A 260 -54.57 31.67 34.49
C LEU A 260 -54.72 31.60 36.02
N LYS A 261 -53.61 31.52 36.76
CA LYS A 261 -53.62 31.62 38.23
C LYS A 261 -54.24 32.92 38.71
N LEU A 262 -53.94 34.06 38.06
CA LEU A 262 -54.57 35.34 38.36
C LEU A 262 -56.07 35.33 38.07
N LYS A 263 -56.51 34.74 36.94
CA LYS A 263 -57.94 34.57 36.63
C LYS A 263 -58.64 33.70 37.68
N ILE A 264 -58.02 32.60 38.11
CA ILE A 264 -58.57 31.72 39.17
C ILE A 264 -58.69 32.49 40.48
N LYS A 265 -57.67 33.27 40.88
CA LYS A 265 -57.75 34.12 42.07
C LYS A 265 -58.91 35.11 41.97
N LYS A 266 -59.04 35.83 40.85
CA LYS A 266 -60.16 36.75 40.61
C LYS A 266 -61.53 36.06 40.73
N PHE A 267 -61.70 34.89 40.11
CA PHE A 267 -62.95 34.14 40.23
C PHE A 267 -63.23 33.64 41.65
N ARG A 268 -62.19 33.21 42.37
CA ARG A 268 -62.29 32.84 43.78
C ARG A 268 -62.73 34.03 44.64
N ASP A 269 -62.15 35.20 44.43
CA ASP A 269 -62.52 36.41 45.17
C ASP A 269 -63.97 36.82 44.87
N VAL A 270 -64.41 36.73 43.61
CA VAL A 270 -65.82 36.98 43.23
C VAL A 270 -66.75 35.97 43.89
N LEU A 271 -66.38 34.69 43.89
CA LEU A 271 -67.17 33.64 44.55
C LEU A 271 -67.28 33.87 46.05
N ASN A 272 -66.16 34.20 46.72
CA ASN A 272 -66.14 34.50 48.14
C ASN A 272 -67.02 35.72 48.47
N ARG A 273 -66.93 36.80 47.68
CA ARG A 273 -67.83 37.96 47.83
C ARG A 273 -69.30 37.56 47.69
N LYS A 274 -69.64 36.70 46.73
CA LYS A 274 -71.01 36.21 46.56
C LYS A 274 -71.45 35.31 47.71
N ALA A 275 -70.56 34.48 48.25
CA ALA A 275 -70.84 33.70 49.45
C ALA A 275 -71.11 34.61 50.66
N ASP A 276 -70.31 35.65 50.85
CA ASP A 276 -70.51 36.66 51.91
C ASP A 276 -71.83 37.41 51.74
N ASP A 277 -72.17 37.82 50.50
CA ASP A 277 -73.45 38.46 50.18
C ASP A 277 -74.62 37.56 50.58
N VAL A 278 -74.59 36.27 50.16
CA VAL A 278 -75.64 35.29 50.49
C VAL A 278 -75.74 35.08 51.99
N LEU A 279 -74.62 34.89 52.69
CA LEU A 279 -74.60 34.71 54.14
C LEU A 279 -75.19 35.94 54.85
N SER A 280 -74.87 37.15 54.39
CA SER A 280 -75.43 38.39 54.94
C SER A 280 -76.94 38.48 54.74
N LEU A 281 -77.45 38.08 53.57
CA LEU A 281 -78.88 38.03 53.25
C LEU A 281 -79.60 36.97 54.07
N GLU A 282 -79.01 35.79 54.24
CA GLU A 282 -79.55 34.73 55.10
C GLU A 282 -79.62 35.17 56.55
N LYS A 283 -78.57 35.82 57.06
CA LYS A 283 -78.57 36.40 58.40
C LYS A 283 -79.68 37.44 58.56
N ARG A 284 -79.86 38.35 57.59
CA ARG A 284 -80.93 39.36 57.61
C ARG A 284 -82.33 38.72 57.53
N LYS A 285 -82.50 37.69 56.70
CA LYS A 285 -83.75 36.92 56.60
C LYS A 285 -84.08 36.23 57.93
N LEU A 286 -83.10 35.62 58.57
CA LEU A 286 -83.26 34.96 59.87
C LEU A 286 -83.64 36.00 60.94
N GLN A 287 -82.93 37.11 61.02
CA GLN A 287 -83.27 38.22 61.92
C GLN A 287 -84.70 38.74 61.71
N LEU A 288 -85.10 38.95 60.46
CA LEU A 288 -86.47 39.39 60.13
C LEU A 288 -87.51 38.34 60.53
N ASN A 289 -87.25 37.06 60.25
CA ASN A 289 -88.15 35.97 60.64
C ASN A 289 -88.30 35.87 62.17
N THR A 290 -87.21 36.06 62.92
CA THR A 290 -87.26 36.10 64.39
C THR A 290 -88.08 37.29 64.88
N ALA A 291 -87.80 38.50 64.39
CA ALA A 291 -88.56 39.69 64.74
C ALA A 291 -90.06 39.56 64.39
N MET A 292 -90.37 38.95 63.24
CA MET A 292 -91.75 38.66 62.84
C MET A 292 -92.41 37.67 63.80
N LYS A 293 -91.74 36.60 64.21
CA LYS A 293 -92.27 35.64 65.19
C LYS A 293 -92.51 36.30 66.55
N GLU A 294 -91.57 37.12 67.04
CA GLU A 294 -91.73 37.89 68.27
C GLU A 294 -92.95 38.81 68.18
N ARG A 295 -93.07 39.58 67.09
CA ARG A 295 -94.23 40.46 66.86
C ARG A 295 -95.55 39.70 66.80
N HIS A 296 -95.57 38.50 66.20
CA HIS A 296 -96.77 37.65 66.17
C HIS A 296 -97.14 37.16 67.57
N LEU A 297 -96.17 36.79 68.40
CA LEU A 297 -96.40 36.40 69.78
C LEU A 297 -96.89 37.58 70.62
N GLU A 298 -96.31 38.78 70.46
CA GLU A 298 -96.79 40.01 71.10
C GLU A 298 -98.26 40.28 70.74
N ILE A 299 -98.60 40.26 69.44
CA ILE A 299 -99.98 40.46 68.97
C ILE A 299 -100.90 39.39 69.53
N LYS A 300 -100.45 38.13 69.60
CA LYS A 300 -101.23 37.02 70.18
C LYS A 300 -101.51 37.25 71.66
N ILE A 301 -100.50 37.63 72.45
CA ILE A 301 -100.65 37.95 73.88
C ILE A 301 -101.60 39.14 74.07
N HIS A 302 -101.45 40.21 73.28
CA HIS A 302 -102.37 41.36 73.33
C HIS A 302 -103.81 40.97 72.96
N LYS A 303 -103.99 40.12 71.95
CA LYS A 303 -105.30 39.61 71.57
C LYS A 303 -105.91 38.77 72.70
N GLU A 304 -105.13 37.88 73.31
CA GLU A 304 -105.57 37.06 74.45
C GLU A 304 -105.95 37.93 75.65
N MET A 305 -105.13 38.94 75.97
CA MET A 305 -105.42 39.94 77.00
C MET A 305 -106.72 40.71 76.72
N LEU A 306 -106.92 41.20 75.50
CA LEU A 306 -108.17 41.87 75.10
C LEU A 306 -109.37 40.93 75.17
N THR A 307 -109.24 39.67 74.75
CA THR A 307 -110.33 38.70 74.88
C THR A 307 -110.65 38.37 76.33
N ALA A 308 -109.65 38.33 77.22
CA ALA A 308 -109.87 38.18 78.65
C ALA A 308 -110.60 39.40 79.23
N GLN A 309 -110.20 40.61 78.84
CA GLN A 309 -110.88 41.84 79.25
C GLN A 309 -112.34 41.87 78.77
N ILE A 310 -112.62 41.49 77.52
CA ILE A 310 -113.99 41.36 76.99
C ILE A 310 -114.80 40.39 77.84
N LYS A 311 -114.25 39.21 78.18
CA LYS A 311 -114.92 38.23 79.04
C LYS A 311 -115.24 38.80 80.43
N THR A 312 -114.28 39.44 81.08
CA THR A 312 -114.52 40.08 82.39
C THR A 312 -115.61 41.15 82.31
N THR A 313 -115.60 42.00 81.27
CA THR A 313 -116.66 43.00 81.08
C THR A 313 -118.03 42.38 80.74
N ASP A 314 -118.05 41.26 80.02
CA ASP A 314 -119.28 40.51 79.74
C ASP A 314 -119.83 39.85 81.02
N GLU A 315 -118.95 39.33 81.89
CA GLU A 315 -119.29 38.81 83.22
C GLU A 315 -119.86 39.93 84.11
N GLU A 316 -119.23 41.11 84.15
CA GLU A 316 -119.76 42.29 84.83
C GLU A 316 -121.14 42.70 84.27
N ARG A 317 -121.29 42.74 82.94
CA ARG A 317 -122.58 43.02 82.30
C ARG A 317 -123.63 41.98 82.68
N GLN A 318 -123.29 40.70 82.70
CA GLN A 318 -124.18 39.62 83.11
C GLN A 318 -124.56 39.75 84.59
N GLN A 319 -123.61 40.10 85.46
CA GLN A 319 -123.86 40.34 86.88
C GLN A 319 -124.82 41.51 87.08
N ILE A 320 -124.57 42.66 86.43
CA ILE A 320 -125.48 43.81 86.47
C ILE A 320 -126.86 43.45 85.91
N SER A 321 -126.92 42.66 84.83
CA SER A 321 -128.18 42.17 84.27
C SER A 321 -128.91 41.26 85.28
N ALA A 322 -128.21 40.37 85.98
CA ALA A 322 -128.79 39.52 87.01
C ALA A 322 -129.32 40.34 88.19
N GLU A 323 -128.55 41.33 88.67
CA GLU A 323 -129.00 42.28 89.69
C GLU A 323 -130.24 43.05 89.23
N LEU A 324 -130.26 43.53 87.99
CA LEU A 324 -131.42 44.19 87.39
C LEU A 324 -132.65 43.27 87.37
N HIS A 325 -132.50 42.01 86.94
CA HIS A 325 -133.59 41.03 86.93
C HIS A 325 -134.06 40.69 88.34
N GLU A 326 -133.17 40.67 89.34
CA GLU A 326 -133.55 40.52 90.74
C GLU A 326 -134.37 41.73 91.24
N ARG A 327 -133.96 42.96 90.88
CA ARG A 327 -134.71 44.20 91.18
C ARG A 327 -136.07 44.21 90.49
N ILE A 328 -136.15 43.84 89.21
CA ILE A 328 -137.41 43.69 88.46
C ILE A 328 -138.28 42.64 89.14
N SER A 329 -137.74 41.47 89.49
CA SER A 329 -138.47 40.42 90.21
C SER A 329 -138.99 40.90 91.57
N LYS A 330 -138.23 41.74 92.28
CA LYS A 330 -138.66 42.37 93.54
C LYS A 330 -139.80 43.37 93.29
N ILE A 331 -139.72 44.17 92.24
CA ILE A 331 -140.80 45.07 91.80
C ILE A 331 -142.04 44.26 91.43
N ASP A 332 -141.91 43.18 90.65
CA ASP A 332 -143.03 42.33 90.26
C ASP A 332 -143.65 41.60 91.45
N LYS A 333 -142.86 41.18 92.44
CA LYS A 333 -143.40 40.66 93.72
C LYS A 333 -144.21 41.73 94.45
N MET A 334 -143.76 42.99 94.45
CA MET A 334 -144.51 44.10 95.04
C MET A 334 -145.76 44.45 94.23
N LYS A 335 -145.68 44.46 92.90
CA LYS A 335 -146.84 44.64 92.00
C LYS A 335 -147.86 43.53 92.20
N LYS A 336 -147.45 42.26 92.20
CA LYS A 336 -148.32 41.11 92.48
C LYS A 336 -148.92 41.16 93.88
N ARG A 337 -148.19 41.61 94.90
CA ARG A 337 -148.78 41.87 96.23
C ARG A 337 -149.84 42.96 96.18
N TYR A 338 -149.59 44.04 95.44
CA TYR A 338 -150.57 45.12 95.25
C TYR A 338 -151.78 44.63 94.44
N GLU A 339 -151.56 43.86 93.38
CA GLU A 339 -152.59 43.28 92.53
C GLU A 339 -153.42 42.23 93.28
N ILE A 340 -152.81 41.34 94.06
CA ILE A 340 -153.52 40.43 94.98
C ILE A 340 -154.33 41.24 96.01
N LEU A 341 -153.78 42.31 96.57
CA LEU A 341 -154.54 43.19 97.47
C LEU A 341 -155.74 43.82 96.75
N THR A 342 -155.57 44.22 95.49
CA THR A 342 -156.61 44.85 94.66
C THR A 342 -157.67 43.83 94.19
N VAL A 343 -157.26 42.61 93.81
CA VAL A 343 -158.12 41.52 93.33
C VAL A 343 -158.82 40.82 94.51
N SER A 344 -158.20 40.75 95.69
CA SER A 344 -158.87 40.29 96.91
C SER A 344 -159.99 41.22 97.40
N MET A 345 -160.05 42.44 96.85
CA MET A 345 -161.11 43.43 97.09
C MET A 345 -162.14 43.49 95.93
N ALA A 346 -162.03 42.65 94.90
CA ALA A 346 -162.93 42.64 93.75
C ALA A 346 -163.60 41.25 93.55
N PRO A 347 -164.94 41.13 93.55
CA PRO A 347 -165.66 39.85 93.41
C PRO A 347 -165.51 39.21 92.01
N PRO A 348 -165.48 37.87 91.90
CA PRO A 348 -165.24 37.16 90.64
C PRO A 348 -166.53 36.84 89.89
N GLU A 349 -166.64 37.34 88.67
CA GLU A 349 -167.49 36.81 87.61
C GLU A 349 -166.63 36.74 86.34
N GLY A 350 -166.68 35.73 85.49
CA GLY A 350 -167.56 34.58 85.39
C GLY A 350 -167.10 33.89 84.11
N GLU A 351 -166.94 32.57 84.19
CA GLU A 351 -166.81 31.71 83.02
C GLU A 351 -168.11 31.71 82.21
N GLU A 352 -168.06 31.05 81.06
CA GLU A 352 -169.16 30.62 80.20
C GLU A 352 -169.45 31.53 78.98
N GLU A 353 -169.68 31.03 77.77
CA GLU A 353 -169.60 29.68 77.21
C GLU A 353 -169.58 29.84 75.67
N LYS A 354 -168.99 28.87 74.97
CA LYS A 354 -168.73 28.91 73.52
C LYS A 354 -169.96 28.48 72.72
N SER A 355 -170.29 29.20 71.65
CA SER A 355 -171.38 28.88 70.71
C SER A 355 -170.87 28.43 69.32
N GLN A 356 -171.69 27.63 68.64
CA GLN A 356 -171.48 26.79 67.44
C GLN A 356 -170.76 27.43 66.24
N ALA A 357 -170.67 28.77 66.16
CA ALA A 357 -169.95 29.50 65.11
C ALA A 357 -168.41 29.36 65.22
N TYR A 358 -167.88 29.12 66.43
CA TYR A 358 -166.45 28.96 66.69
C TYR A 358 -165.83 27.77 65.94
N TYR A 359 -166.55 26.66 65.81
CA TYR A 359 -166.01 25.46 65.14
C TYR A 359 -165.97 25.59 63.61
N VAL A 360 -166.88 26.37 63.00
CA VAL A 360 -166.86 26.60 61.55
C VAL A 360 -165.76 27.60 61.17
N ILE A 361 -165.57 28.65 61.99
CA ILE A 361 -164.47 29.62 61.80
C ILE A 361 -163.11 28.95 62.04
N LYS A 362 -163.00 28.09 63.05
CA LYS A 362 -161.77 27.33 63.32
C LYS A 362 -161.43 26.35 62.18
N ALA A 363 -162.42 25.64 61.64
CA ALA A 363 -162.20 24.73 60.51
C ALA A 363 -161.83 25.48 59.20
N ALA A 364 -162.34 26.69 59.00
CA ALA A 364 -161.96 27.53 57.86
C ALA A 364 -160.54 28.12 58.01
N GLN A 365 -160.16 28.53 59.23
CA GLN A 365 -158.80 28.99 59.54
C GLN A 365 -157.76 27.85 59.40
N GLU A 366 -158.05 26.66 59.94
CA GLU A 366 -157.15 25.50 59.79
C GLU A 366 -156.96 25.10 58.31
N LYS A 367 -157.99 25.28 57.46
CA LYS A 367 -157.88 25.01 56.01
C LYS A 367 -157.01 26.03 55.28
N GLU A 368 -157.09 27.32 55.62
CA GLU A 368 -156.20 28.36 55.02
C GLU A 368 -154.77 28.22 55.54
N GLU A 369 -154.58 27.90 56.82
CA GLU A 369 -153.27 27.62 57.41
C GLU A 369 -152.59 26.41 56.75
N LEU A 370 -153.32 25.31 56.56
CA LEU A 370 -152.83 24.13 55.82
C LEU A 370 -152.48 24.46 54.36
N GLN A 371 -153.19 25.40 53.73
CA GLN A 371 -152.89 25.81 52.36
C GLN A 371 -151.66 26.72 52.28
N ARG A 372 -151.44 27.61 53.26
CA ARG A 372 -150.19 28.37 53.40
C ARG A 372 -149.01 27.48 53.75
N GLU A 373 -149.19 26.49 54.61
CA GLU A 373 -148.19 25.47 54.89
C GLU A 373 -147.87 24.65 53.63
N GLY A 374 -148.87 24.35 52.80
CA GLY A 374 -148.69 23.74 51.48
C GLY A 374 -147.85 24.60 50.53
N ASP A 375 -148.17 25.88 50.40
CA ASP A 375 -147.41 26.82 49.56
C ASP A 375 -145.97 27.04 50.07
N ASP A 376 -145.77 27.08 51.39
CA ASP A 376 -144.44 27.17 52.01
C ASP A 376 -143.63 25.89 51.81
N LEU A 377 -144.27 24.73 51.88
CA LEU A 377 -143.65 23.44 51.55
C LEU A 377 -143.28 23.37 50.07
N ASP A 378 -144.14 23.83 49.16
CA ASP A 378 -143.84 23.93 47.72
C ASP A 378 -142.71 24.91 47.44
N ALA A 379 -142.65 26.04 48.16
CA ALA A 379 -141.54 26.97 48.07
C ALA A 379 -140.23 26.34 48.57
N ARG A 380 -140.28 25.54 49.64
CA ARG A 380 -139.13 24.75 50.12
C ARG A 380 -138.73 23.66 49.12
N ILE A 381 -139.68 22.98 48.50
CA ILE A 381 -139.42 21.98 47.45
C ILE A 381 -138.72 22.63 46.26
N ARG A 382 -139.21 23.78 45.77
CA ARG A 382 -138.55 24.51 44.67
C ARG A 382 -137.14 25.00 45.02
N LYS A 383 -136.89 25.39 46.28
CA LYS A 383 -135.54 25.73 46.75
C LYS A 383 -134.64 24.49 46.79
N ALA A 384 -135.14 23.39 47.37
CA ALA A 384 -134.43 22.11 47.40
C ALA A 384 -134.15 21.56 45.99
N GLU A 385 -135.06 21.69 45.03
CA GLU A 385 -134.83 21.31 43.63
C GLU A 385 -133.72 22.14 42.97
N LYS A 386 -133.67 23.45 43.25
CA LYS A 386 -132.57 24.31 42.77
C LYS A 386 -131.26 23.94 43.42
N GLU A 387 -131.27 23.60 44.71
CA GLU A 387 -130.10 23.11 45.44
C GLU A 387 -129.63 21.76 44.90
N ILE A 388 -130.54 20.82 44.60
CA ILE A 388 -130.20 19.53 43.97
C ILE A 388 -129.58 19.75 42.59
N ARG A 389 -130.14 20.64 41.76
CA ARG A 389 -129.53 20.98 40.46
C ARG A 389 -128.15 21.64 40.61
N ALA A 390 -127.98 22.51 41.59
CA ALA A 390 -126.67 23.10 41.88
C ALA A 390 -125.66 22.04 42.35
N LEU A 391 -126.07 21.13 43.24
CA LEU A 391 -125.25 20.03 43.72
C LEU A 391 -124.90 19.06 42.60
N GLU A 392 -125.82 18.73 41.70
CA GLU A 392 -125.56 17.89 40.52
C GLU A 392 -124.52 18.53 39.59
N ASN A 393 -124.59 19.85 39.39
CA ASN A 393 -123.58 20.59 38.64
C ASN A 393 -122.21 20.58 39.35
N THR A 394 -122.17 20.75 40.69
CA THR A 394 -120.91 20.63 41.43
C THR A 394 -120.33 19.22 41.37
N LEU A 395 -121.18 18.19 41.38
CA LEU A 395 -120.76 16.79 41.25
C LEU A 395 -120.20 16.50 39.86
N LYS A 396 -120.82 17.02 38.80
CA LYS A 396 -120.29 16.93 37.42
C LYS A 396 -118.94 17.63 37.29
N LEU A 397 -118.79 18.83 37.87
CA LEU A 397 -117.52 19.56 37.86
C LEU A 397 -116.44 18.83 38.67
N MET A 398 -116.79 18.29 39.84
CA MET A 398 -115.88 17.54 40.69
C MET A 398 -115.47 16.21 40.05
N ASN A 399 -116.41 15.50 39.42
CA ASN A 399 -116.11 14.28 38.66
C ASN A 399 -115.26 14.58 37.43
N GLY A 400 -115.52 15.67 36.70
CA GLY A 400 -114.67 16.12 35.60
C GLY A 400 -113.26 16.47 36.06
N ARG A 401 -113.12 17.16 37.20
CA ARG A 401 -111.81 17.42 37.83
C ARG A 401 -111.13 16.14 38.30
N ASN A 402 -111.85 15.21 38.92
CA ASN A 402 -111.30 13.93 39.36
C ASN A 402 -110.87 13.05 38.18
N GLU A 403 -111.60 13.09 37.06
CA GLU A 403 -111.22 12.39 35.84
C GLU A 403 -109.98 13.02 35.20
N GLN A 404 -109.87 14.35 35.20
CA GLN A 404 -108.65 15.06 34.80
C GLN A 404 -107.47 14.74 35.74
N TYR A 405 -107.70 14.69 37.05
CA TYR A 405 -106.68 14.34 38.03
C TYR A 405 -106.21 12.89 37.90
N ARG A 406 -107.12 11.97 37.60
CA ARG A 406 -106.78 10.57 37.28
C ARG A 406 -106.00 10.46 35.97
N LYS A 407 -106.39 11.23 34.94
CA LYS A 407 -105.65 11.33 33.67
C LYS A 407 -104.25 11.92 33.85
N SER A 408 -104.06 12.88 34.78
CA SER A 408 -102.72 13.42 35.11
C SER A 408 -101.83 12.44 35.88
N PHE A 409 -102.40 11.39 36.48
CA PHE A 409 -101.66 10.29 37.10
C PHE A 409 -101.54 9.06 36.17
N ASN A 410 -101.80 9.21 34.86
CA ASN A 410 -101.53 8.13 33.92
C ASN A 410 -100.08 7.67 34.08
N LYS A 411 -99.91 6.37 34.31
CA LYS A 411 -98.63 5.70 34.40
C LYS A 411 -97.90 5.90 33.07
N ILE A 412 -96.66 6.39 33.12
CA ILE A 412 -95.77 6.61 31.98
C ILE A 412 -95.91 5.42 31.02
N THR A 413 -96.51 5.66 29.86
CA THR A 413 -96.62 4.67 28.79
C THR A 413 -95.27 4.53 28.12
N GLU A 414 -94.94 3.35 27.59
CA GLU A 414 -93.64 3.09 26.93
C GLU A 414 -93.34 4.05 25.77
N THR A 415 -94.34 4.79 25.28
CA THR A 415 -94.24 5.81 24.21
C THR A 415 -94.20 7.25 24.73
N SER A 416 -93.84 7.49 25.99
CA SER A 416 -93.74 8.83 26.56
C SER A 416 -92.37 9.45 26.27
N ASP A 417 -92.33 10.72 25.88
CA ASP A 417 -91.09 11.48 25.62
C ASP A 417 -90.06 11.38 26.76
N GLU A 418 -90.49 11.20 28.01
CA GLU A 418 -89.61 11.02 29.17
C GLU A 418 -88.89 9.65 29.16
N MET A 419 -89.51 8.61 28.60
CA MET A 419 -88.88 7.29 28.41
C MET A 419 -87.88 7.30 27.26
N ASP A 420 -88.18 8.01 26.17
CA ASP A 420 -87.25 8.18 25.05
C ASP A 420 -86.01 8.97 25.50
N GLN A 421 -86.19 10.05 26.26
CA GLN A 421 -85.07 10.79 26.88
C GLN A 421 -84.25 9.92 27.84
N LYS A 422 -84.90 9.04 28.61
CA LYS A 422 -84.19 8.08 29.46
C LYS A 422 -83.38 7.10 28.62
N HIS A 423 -83.93 6.59 27.52
CA HIS A 423 -83.21 5.70 26.60
C HIS A 423 -82.00 6.39 25.95
N GLU A 424 -82.15 7.63 25.49
CA GLU A 424 -81.04 8.43 24.95
C GLU A 424 -79.95 8.66 26.01
N LEU A 425 -80.32 9.00 27.24
CA LEU A 425 -79.37 9.18 28.34
C LEU A 425 -78.67 7.87 28.72
N ASP A 426 -79.38 6.75 28.74
CA ASP A 426 -78.80 5.42 28.97
C ASP A 426 -77.82 5.01 27.85
N GLU A 427 -78.13 5.36 26.59
CA GLU A 427 -77.26 5.12 25.44
C GLU A 427 -76.01 6.02 25.49
N GLN A 428 -76.17 7.30 25.81
CA GLN A 428 -75.04 8.21 26.04
C GLN A 428 -74.16 7.72 27.20
N PHE A 429 -74.77 7.25 28.29
CA PHE A 429 -74.05 6.68 29.42
C PHE A 429 -73.25 5.43 29.01
N ARG A 430 -73.86 4.53 28.23
CA ARG A 430 -73.16 3.35 27.68
C ARG A 430 -71.98 3.75 26.80
N ALA A 431 -72.17 4.71 25.88
CA ALA A 431 -71.11 5.20 25.00
C ALA A 431 -69.95 5.84 25.79
N VAL A 432 -70.23 6.60 26.85
CA VAL A 432 -69.21 7.17 27.74
C VAL A 432 -68.50 6.07 28.53
N MET A 433 -69.22 5.07 29.03
CA MET A 433 -68.64 3.93 29.74
C MET A 433 -67.72 3.08 28.86
N ASP A 434 -68.08 2.87 27.59
CA ASP A 434 -67.23 2.13 26.66
C ASP A 434 -65.97 2.94 26.28
N LYS A 435 -66.09 4.25 26.08
CA LYS A 435 -64.93 5.15 25.93
C LYS A 435 -64.02 5.12 27.15
N TYR A 436 -64.59 5.10 28.36
CA TYR A 436 -63.83 4.98 29.60
C TYR A 436 -63.09 3.63 29.69
N LYS A 437 -63.77 2.52 29.38
CA LYS A 437 -63.15 1.18 29.35
C LYS A 437 -62.03 1.10 28.32
N TYR A 438 -62.21 1.69 27.15
CA TYR A 438 -61.17 1.77 26.11
C TYR A 438 -59.96 2.57 26.59
N LYS A 439 -60.17 3.78 27.13
CA LYS A 439 -59.08 4.60 27.69
C LYS A 439 -58.36 3.90 28.85
N ARG A 440 -59.09 3.15 29.68
CA ARG A 440 -58.50 2.36 30.77
C ARG A 440 -57.66 1.19 30.27
N ARG A 441 -58.04 0.55 29.16
CA ARG A 441 -57.21 -0.48 28.50
C ARG A 441 -55.95 0.14 27.90
N LEU A 442 -56.09 1.23 27.15
CA LEU A 442 -54.96 1.96 26.57
C LEU A 442 -53.96 2.43 27.65
N LEU A 443 -54.45 2.89 28.81
CA LEU A 443 -53.58 3.25 29.93
C LEU A 443 -52.82 2.06 30.50
N LYS A 444 -53.42 0.86 30.52
CA LYS A 444 -52.72 -0.36 30.96
C LYS A 444 -51.66 -0.79 29.97
N GLU A 445 -52.00 -0.81 28.67
CA GLU A 445 -51.05 -1.10 27.58
C GLU A 445 -49.86 -0.14 27.64
N LEU A 446 -50.11 1.17 27.73
CA LEU A 446 -49.05 2.17 27.84
C LEU A 446 -48.22 2.03 29.12
N HIS A 447 -48.83 1.58 30.22
CA HIS A 447 -48.11 1.31 31.47
C HIS A 447 -47.22 0.06 31.37
N GLU A 448 -47.71 -0.99 30.71
CA GLU A 448 -46.94 -2.20 30.40
C GLU A 448 -45.78 -1.89 29.44
N ASP A 449 -46.01 -1.06 28.41
CA ASP A 449 -44.97 -0.57 27.50
C ASP A 449 -43.91 0.25 28.25
N LEU A 450 -44.32 1.17 29.12
CA LEU A 450 -43.38 1.92 29.95
C LEU A 450 -42.58 1.00 30.88
N HIS A 451 -43.23 -0.01 31.45
CA HIS A 451 -42.56 -0.96 32.33
C HIS A 451 -41.54 -1.82 31.57
N THR A 452 -41.89 -2.31 30.38
CA THR A 452 -40.96 -3.08 29.52
C THR A 452 -39.80 -2.20 29.04
N MET A 453 -40.05 -0.95 28.66
CA MET A 453 -38.98 -0.02 28.29
C MET A 453 -38.07 0.35 29.47
N THR A 454 -38.63 0.40 30.69
CA THR A 454 -37.82 0.63 31.90
C THR A 454 -36.92 -0.57 32.19
N THR A 455 -37.45 -1.79 32.07
CA THR A 455 -36.64 -3.00 32.31
C THR A 455 -35.56 -3.22 31.25
N THR A 456 -35.81 -2.86 29.98
CA THR A 456 -34.77 -2.90 28.95
C THR A 456 -33.69 -1.85 29.20
N LEU A 457 -34.05 -0.64 29.62
CA LEU A 457 -33.08 0.39 30.03
C LEU A 457 -32.23 -0.09 31.20
N ASP A 458 -32.83 -0.65 32.26
CA ASP A 458 -32.10 -1.16 33.42
C ASP A 458 -31.13 -2.31 33.06
N ASN A 459 -31.46 -3.11 32.04
CA ASN A 459 -30.55 -4.15 31.55
C ASN A 459 -29.38 -3.55 30.76
N LEU A 460 -29.66 -2.58 29.87
CA LEU A 460 -28.63 -1.88 29.11
C LEU A 460 -27.67 -1.13 30.03
N THR A 461 -28.15 -0.50 31.10
CA THR A 461 -27.28 0.17 32.09
C THR A 461 -26.38 -0.82 32.81
N LYS A 462 -26.87 -2.02 33.16
CA LYS A 462 -26.03 -3.07 33.77
C LYS A 462 -24.97 -3.60 32.80
N GLU A 463 -25.33 -3.74 31.52
CA GLU A 463 -24.37 -4.13 30.48
C GLU A 463 -23.30 -3.05 30.30
N GLU A 464 -23.68 -1.78 30.28
CA GLU A 464 -22.75 -0.64 30.24
C GLU A 464 -21.78 -0.67 31.42
N GLU A 465 -22.28 -0.82 32.65
CA GLU A 465 -21.45 -0.94 33.86
C GLU A 465 -20.47 -2.12 33.76
N ALA A 466 -20.92 -3.27 33.24
CA ALA A 466 -20.05 -4.43 33.02
C ALA A 466 -18.95 -4.15 31.97
N TYR A 467 -19.28 -3.46 30.87
CA TYR A 467 -18.29 -3.06 29.87
C TYR A 467 -17.30 -2.05 30.42
N VAL A 468 -17.74 -1.09 31.24
CA VAL A 468 -16.86 -0.13 31.91
C VAL A 468 -15.86 -0.86 32.82
N ALA A 469 -16.31 -1.82 33.62
CA ALA A 469 -15.43 -2.64 34.46
C ALA A 469 -14.38 -3.40 33.61
N VAL A 470 -14.78 -4.00 32.49
CA VAL A 470 -13.85 -4.67 31.56
C VAL A 470 -12.84 -3.69 30.97
N ILE A 471 -13.26 -2.47 30.62
CA ILE A 471 -12.36 -1.43 30.09
C ILE A 471 -11.34 -1.02 31.15
N GLU A 472 -11.76 -0.84 32.41
CA GLU A 472 -10.85 -0.53 33.52
C GLU A 472 -9.83 -1.64 33.73
N ASP A 473 -10.24 -2.90 33.74
CA ASP A 473 -9.34 -4.06 33.83
C ASP A 473 -8.32 -4.10 32.70
N LYS A 474 -8.76 -3.83 31.46
CA LYS A 474 -7.85 -3.77 30.29
C LYS A 474 -6.89 -2.59 30.40
N LYS A 475 -7.34 -1.44 30.91
CA LYS A 475 -6.50 -0.26 31.15
C LYS A 475 -5.44 -0.55 32.22
N ASN A 476 -5.83 -1.25 33.29
CA ASN A 476 -4.92 -1.69 34.35
C ASN A 476 -3.86 -2.66 33.80
N LYS A 477 -4.27 -3.67 33.01
CA LYS A 477 -3.34 -4.59 32.32
C LYS A 477 -2.38 -3.86 31.38
N ARG A 478 -2.89 -2.86 30.63
CA ARG A 478 -2.05 -2.03 29.75
C ARG A 478 -1.01 -1.24 30.54
N MET A 479 -1.38 -0.68 31.69
CA MET A 479 -0.44 0.01 32.56
C MET A 479 0.62 -0.95 33.12
N GLN A 480 0.21 -2.13 33.54
CA GLN A 480 1.14 -3.18 34.01
C GLN A 480 2.14 -3.56 32.90
N PHE A 481 1.66 -3.88 31.69
CA PHE A 481 2.55 -4.19 30.56
C PHE A 481 3.43 -3.00 30.14
N SER A 482 3.00 -1.76 30.37
CA SER A 482 3.85 -0.59 30.14
C SER A 482 5.03 -0.56 31.12
N ARG A 483 4.77 -0.81 32.41
CA ARG A 483 5.81 -0.90 33.44
C ARG A 483 6.76 -2.07 33.16
N ASP A 484 6.21 -3.24 32.83
CA ASP A 484 7.03 -4.41 32.50
C ASP A 484 7.93 -4.15 31.28
N ARG A 485 7.45 -3.43 30.26
CA ARG A 485 8.28 -3.03 29.10
C ARG A 485 9.40 -2.07 29.49
N GLU A 486 9.16 -1.16 30.42
CA GLU A 486 10.17 -0.23 30.93
C GLU A 486 11.23 -0.99 31.74
N ASP A 487 10.80 -1.87 32.65
CA ASP A 487 11.71 -2.74 33.41
C ASP A 487 12.59 -3.62 32.50
N GLN A 488 12.03 -4.13 31.40
CA GLN A 488 12.79 -4.90 30.41
C GLN A 488 13.76 -4.03 29.61
N ARG A 489 13.41 -2.78 29.27
CA ARG A 489 14.34 -1.83 28.65
C ARG A 489 15.52 -1.53 29.56
N ASP A 490 15.26 -1.28 30.84
CA ASP A 490 16.31 -1.03 31.84
C ASP A 490 17.23 -2.25 32.01
N LYS A 491 16.66 -3.47 32.02
CA LYS A 491 17.45 -4.71 32.02
C LYS A 491 18.32 -4.82 30.78
N LEU A 492 17.76 -4.56 29.59
CA LEU A 492 18.51 -4.58 28.33
C LEU A 492 19.64 -3.56 28.32
N GLU A 493 19.41 -2.35 28.81
CA GLU A 493 20.44 -1.31 28.89
C GLU A 493 21.58 -1.72 29.83
N ARG A 494 21.25 -2.29 31.00
CA ARG A 494 22.26 -2.82 31.95
C ARG A 494 23.09 -3.93 31.31
N VAL A 495 22.46 -4.89 30.63
CA VAL A 495 23.16 -5.99 29.94
C VAL A 495 24.01 -5.46 28.78
N ALA A 496 23.50 -4.53 27.98
CA ALA A 496 24.25 -3.91 26.89
C ALA A 496 25.51 -3.19 27.39
N LYS A 497 25.40 -2.44 28.50
CA LYS A 497 26.54 -1.81 29.17
C LYS A 497 27.56 -2.83 29.67
N GLN A 498 27.10 -3.95 30.24
CA GLN A 498 27.98 -5.06 30.65
C GLN A 498 28.67 -5.74 29.47
N ASN A 499 27.95 -6.07 28.39
CA ASN A 499 28.53 -6.63 27.17
C ASN A 499 29.59 -5.69 26.57
N ALA A 500 29.30 -4.40 26.47
CA ALA A 500 30.26 -3.41 25.98
C ALA A 500 31.51 -3.28 26.87
N ARG A 501 31.38 -3.54 28.19
CA ARG A 501 32.52 -3.58 29.11
C ARG A 501 33.35 -4.85 28.92
N LEU A 502 32.69 -6.00 28.80
CA LEU A 502 33.34 -7.31 28.58
C LEU A 502 34.06 -7.36 27.23
N SER A 503 33.41 -6.94 26.14
CA SER A 503 34.06 -6.85 24.81
C SER A 503 35.30 -5.95 24.83
N ARG A 504 35.26 -4.80 25.52
CA ARG A 504 36.45 -3.96 25.71
C ARG A 504 37.56 -4.65 26.49
N SER A 505 37.22 -5.42 27.53
CA SER A 505 38.19 -6.20 28.30
C SER A 505 38.86 -7.28 27.45
N VAL A 506 38.08 -8.05 26.68
CA VAL A 506 38.59 -9.12 25.80
C VAL A 506 39.49 -8.55 24.70
N ARG A 507 39.11 -7.42 24.09
CA ARG A 507 39.94 -6.73 23.08
C ARG A 507 41.25 -6.17 23.66
N ALA A 508 41.21 -5.64 24.89
CA ALA A 508 42.40 -5.17 25.59
C ALA A 508 43.39 -6.30 25.90
N GLU A 509 42.88 -7.47 26.32
CA GLU A 509 43.69 -8.65 26.65
C GLU A 509 44.36 -9.26 25.40
N LYS A 510 43.67 -9.29 24.26
CA LYS A 510 44.23 -9.76 22.97
C LYS A 510 45.04 -8.69 22.21
N LYS A 511 45.17 -7.46 22.73
CA LYS A 511 45.88 -6.31 22.12
C LYS A 511 45.42 -5.96 20.69
N THR A 512 44.14 -6.20 20.37
CA THR A 512 43.55 -5.89 19.06
C THR A 512 42.47 -4.82 19.20
N LYS A 513 42.44 -3.84 18.30
CA LYS A 513 41.36 -2.84 18.25
C LYS A 513 40.14 -3.32 17.47
N GLU A 514 40.33 -4.29 16.59
CA GLU A 514 39.28 -4.85 15.73
C GLU A 514 38.44 -5.89 16.45
N GLU A 515 37.21 -6.08 15.96
CA GLU A 515 36.30 -7.14 16.39
C GLU A 515 36.93 -8.52 16.19
N LEU A 516 36.92 -9.33 17.25
CA LEU A 516 37.41 -10.70 17.16
C LEU A 516 36.46 -11.57 16.33
N SER A 517 37.00 -12.59 15.66
CA SER A 517 36.18 -13.60 14.97
C SER A 517 35.18 -14.31 15.91
N GLU A 518 35.54 -14.47 17.18
CA GLU A 518 34.67 -15.02 18.23
C GLU A 518 33.46 -14.10 18.49
N GLU A 519 33.65 -12.77 18.51
CA GLU A 519 32.55 -11.79 18.68
C GLU A 519 31.58 -11.84 17.50
N LYS A 520 32.09 -12.06 16.27
CA LYS A 520 31.28 -12.25 15.06
C LYS A 520 30.48 -13.55 15.12
N ASP A 521 31.06 -14.66 15.58
CA ASP A 521 30.33 -15.93 15.73
C ASP A 521 29.23 -15.83 16.81
N PHE A 522 29.51 -15.18 17.94
CA PHE A 522 28.49 -14.89 18.95
C PHE A 522 27.34 -14.07 18.38
N ARG A 523 27.62 -13.04 17.57
CA ARG A 523 26.59 -12.22 16.92
C ARG A 523 25.71 -13.02 15.96
N VAL A 524 26.32 -13.91 15.17
CA VAL A 524 25.58 -14.79 14.26
C VAL A 524 24.71 -15.78 15.03
N ARG A 525 25.20 -16.30 16.16
CA ARG A 525 24.44 -17.20 17.04
C ARG A 525 23.27 -16.48 17.71
N GLU A 526 23.49 -15.27 18.24
CA GLU A 526 22.44 -14.39 18.75
C GLU A 526 21.36 -14.12 17.70
N LEU A 527 21.75 -13.82 16.46
CA LEU A 527 20.80 -13.58 15.36
C LEU A 527 20.00 -14.84 15.01
N ARG A 528 20.63 -16.03 14.98
CA ARG A 528 19.89 -17.29 14.75
C ARG A 528 18.91 -17.58 15.87
N ASP A 529 19.31 -17.38 17.13
CA ASP A 529 18.45 -17.66 18.27
C ASP A 529 17.33 -16.62 18.39
N PHE A 530 17.59 -15.36 18.03
CA PHE A 530 16.57 -14.33 17.88
C PHE A 530 15.55 -14.70 16.80
N ILE A 531 16.00 -15.11 15.61
CA ILE A 531 15.11 -15.58 14.54
C ILE A 531 14.28 -16.77 15.02
N LYS A 532 14.89 -17.79 15.64
CA LYS A 532 14.14 -18.93 16.21
C LYS A 532 13.08 -18.47 17.23
N SER A 533 13.41 -17.52 18.09
CA SER A 533 12.47 -16.98 19.08
C SER A 533 11.31 -16.21 18.42
N LEU A 534 11.58 -15.43 17.37
CA LEU A 534 10.55 -14.72 16.60
C LEU A 534 9.62 -15.70 15.88
N VAL A 535 10.17 -16.72 15.22
CA VAL A 535 9.36 -17.75 14.56
C VAL A 535 8.46 -18.47 15.57
N LYS A 536 8.94 -18.72 16.79
CA LYS A 536 8.13 -19.28 17.86
C LYS A 536 7.01 -18.32 18.32
N ILE A 537 7.33 -17.04 18.57
CA ILE A 537 6.33 -16.04 18.99
C ILE A 537 5.25 -15.85 17.92
N VAL A 538 5.63 -15.86 16.65
CA VAL A 538 4.69 -15.78 15.53
C VAL A 538 3.84 -17.04 15.46
N GLY A 539 4.42 -18.23 15.68
CA GLY A 539 3.67 -19.48 15.83
C GLY A 539 2.63 -19.42 16.95
N ASP A 540 3.04 -19.03 18.15
CA ASP A 540 2.15 -18.89 19.32
C ASP A 540 1.04 -17.84 19.06
N ALA A 541 1.32 -16.76 18.33
CA ALA A 541 0.34 -15.75 17.94
C ALA A 541 -0.68 -16.29 16.92
N THR A 542 -0.24 -17.12 15.97
CA THR A 542 -1.16 -17.79 15.01
C THR A 542 -2.05 -18.84 15.67
N GLU A 543 -1.65 -19.40 16.82
CA GLU A 543 -2.51 -20.30 17.60
C GLU A 543 -3.63 -19.54 18.34
N GLN A 544 -3.37 -18.30 18.78
CA GLN A 544 -4.38 -17.47 19.45
C GLN A 544 -5.37 -16.82 18.47
N VAL A 545 -4.96 -16.57 17.23
CA VAL A 545 -5.80 -15.96 16.18
C VAL A 545 -5.78 -16.83 14.92
N PRO A 546 -6.72 -17.80 14.80
CA PRO A 546 -6.76 -18.76 13.69
C PRO A 546 -6.90 -18.11 12.32
N GLU A 547 -7.56 -16.95 12.23
CA GLU A 547 -7.75 -16.19 10.99
C GLU A 547 -6.43 -15.67 10.38
N MET A 548 -5.37 -15.52 11.19
CA MET A 548 -4.06 -15.05 10.72
C MET A 548 -3.17 -16.18 10.19
N PHE A 549 -3.53 -17.43 10.42
CA PHE A 549 -2.68 -18.59 10.10
C PHE A 549 -2.35 -18.65 8.60
N ASP A 550 -3.35 -18.54 7.74
CA ASP A 550 -3.17 -18.65 6.28
C ASP A 550 -2.29 -17.52 5.72
N ALA A 551 -2.48 -16.30 6.22
CA ALA A 551 -1.68 -15.15 5.82
C ALA A 551 -0.21 -15.29 6.28
N VAL A 552 0.01 -15.70 7.54
CA VAL A 552 1.36 -15.91 8.08
C VAL A 552 2.08 -17.05 7.37
N GLN A 553 1.38 -18.16 7.10
CA GLN A 553 1.94 -19.28 6.35
C GLN A 553 2.34 -18.88 4.92
N LEU A 554 1.52 -18.05 4.25
CA LEU A 554 1.84 -17.51 2.94
C LEU A 554 3.12 -16.67 2.98
N TYR A 555 3.26 -15.73 3.92
CA TYR A 555 4.45 -14.88 4.01
C TYR A 555 5.71 -15.65 4.38
N PHE A 556 5.61 -16.66 5.25
CA PHE A 556 6.75 -17.54 5.57
C PHE A 556 7.18 -18.38 4.36
N SER A 557 6.22 -18.84 3.55
CA SER A 557 6.51 -19.57 2.31
C SER A 557 7.14 -18.70 1.23
N GLN A 558 6.72 -17.43 1.10
CA GLN A 558 7.32 -16.47 0.16
C GLN A 558 8.75 -16.08 0.54
N ALA A 559 9.10 -16.16 1.83
CA ALA A 559 10.42 -15.79 2.34
C ALA A 559 11.38 -17.00 2.49
N ASP A 560 10.99 -18.20 2.03
CA ASP A 560 11.75 -19.45 2.22
C ASP A 560 12.15 -19.72 3.68
N LEU A 561 11.31 -19.32 4.63
CA LEU A 561 11.55 -19.51 6.07
C LEU A 561 10.77 -20.72 6.60
N PRO A 562 11.40 -21.60 7.39
CA PRO A 562 10.70 -22.73 7.99
C PRO A 562 9.69 -22.23 9.02
N PHE A 563 8.39 -22.40 8.73
CA PHE A 563 7.33 -22.12 9.68
C PHE A 563 7.24 -23.26 10.70
N SER A 564 7.61 -23.01 11.96
CA SER A 564 7.39 -23.96 13.04
C SER A 564 5.96 -23.82 13.55
N SER A 565 4.99 -24.42 12.87
CA SER A 565 3.69 -24.65 13.50
C SER A 565 3.84 -25.77 14.51
N SER A 566 3.51 -25.53 15.77
CA SER A 566 3.35 -26.59 16.78
C SER A 566 2.05 -27.41 16.54
N ARG A 567 1.74 -27.68 15.27
CA ARG A 567 0.79 -28.71 14.86
C ARG A 567 1.57 -29.97 14.51
N SER A 568 2.09 -30.62 15.54
CA SER A 568 2.52 -32.01 15.39
C SER A 568 1.27 -32.87 15.17
N ALA A 569 1.02 -33.18 13.90
CA ALA A 569 0.21 -34.33 13.53
C ALA A 569 0.79 -35.57 14.21
N VAL A 570 -0.07 -36.29 14.91
CA VAL A 570 0.17 -37.66 15.34
C VAL A 570 0.35 -38.50 14.08
N SER A 571 1.58 -38.82 13.73
CA SER A 571 1.87 -39.92 12.81
C SER A 571 3.08 -40.71 13.28
N SER A 572 2.77 -41.94 13.67
CA SER A 572 3.65 -43.02 14.01
C SER A 572 4.78 -43.19 13.00
N LEU A 573 6.02 -43.42 13.48
CA LEU A 573 6.83 -44.61 13.14
C LEU A 573 8.24 -44.55 13.74
N ARG A 574 8.62 -45.69 14.30
CA ARG A 574 9.98 -46.27 14.43
C ARG A 574 10.98 -45.62 15.39
N SER A 575 10.92 -46.13 16.62
CA SER A 575 12.07 -46.38 17.48
C SER A 575 13.07 -47.34 16.84
N LEU A 576 14.37 -46.96 16.85
CA LEU A 576 15.52 -47.84 17.07
C LEU A 576 16.65 -47.00 17.72
N PRO A 577 17.57 -47.63 18.48
CA PRO A 577 18.09 -47.07 19.71
C PRO A 577 19.54 -46.57 19.59
N GLY A 578 19.90 -45.63 20.45
CA GLY A 578 21.25 -45.07 20.51
C GLY A 578 21.55 -44.49 21.88
N SER A 579 21.96 -45.39 22.77
CA SER A 579 22.55 -45.17 24.10
C SER A 579 23.56 -44.02 24.19
N SER A 580 23.48 -43.21 25.24
CA SER A 580 24.57 -43.07 26.23
C SER A 580 24.28 -42.05 27.35
N ARG A 581 24.37 -42.58 28.58
CA ARG A 581 25.12 -42.01 29.72
C ARG A 581 24.47 -40.91 30.57
N SER A 582 23.85 -41.41 31.64
CA SER A 582 23.94 -40.98 33.03
C SER A 582 25.09 -40.02 33.42
N SER A 583 24.76 -38.97 34.18
CA SER A 583 25.42 -38.60 35.44
C SER A 583 24.45 -37.68 36.21
N LEU A 584 23.88 -38.19 37.30
CA LEU A 584 24.27 -37.99 38.70
C LEU A 584 23.66 -36.74 39.32
N ALA A 585 22.80 -37.05 40.30
CA ALA A 585 22.13 -36.15 41.20
C ALA A 585 23.12 -35.33 42.04
N SER A 586 22.68 -34.15 42.45
CA SER A 586 22.97 -33.67 43.80
C SER A 586 21.71 -33.02 44.38
N SER A 587 21.31 -33.61 45.50
CA SER A 587 20.25 -33.21 46.41
C SER A 587 20.64 -31.94 47.17
N GLY A 588 19.71 -30.99 47.26
CA GLY A 588 19.75 -29.87 48.19
C GLY A 588 18.36 -29.59 48.72
N MET A 589 17.99 -30.28 49.80
CA MET A 589 16.79 -30.01 50.60
C MET A 589 16.94 -28.69 51.36
N SER A 590 15.98 -27.79 51.24
CA SER A 590 15.58 -26.91 52.34
C SER A 590 14.09 -26.59 52.25
N SER A 591 13.39 -27.13 53.24
CA SER A 591 11.98 -26.92 53.61
C SER A 591 11.65 -25.45 53.86
N SER A 592 10.50 -24.97 53.39
CA SER A 592 9.44 -24.43 54.28
C SER A 592 8.17 -23.99 53.54
N ARG A 593 7.05 -24.61 53.96
CA ARG A 593 5.67 -24.09 54.14
C ARG A 593 5.05 -23.26 53.00
N ALA A 594 4.16 -23.79 52.18
CA ALA A 594 2.75 -24.18 52.45
C ALA A 594 1.82 -23.01 52.83
N SER A 595 0.95 -22.62 51.90
CA SER A 595 -0.51 -22.55 52.11
C SER A 595 -1.20 -22.21 50.78
N ALA A 596 -1.69 -23.25 50.10
CA ALA A 596 -2.73 -23.16 49.09
C ALA A 596 -4.06 -23.49 49.76
N ILE A 597 -5.07 -22.64 49.59
CA ILE A 597 -6.46 -22.98 49.89
C ILE A 597 -7.26 -22.75 48.62
N ASN A 598 -7.65 -23.87 48.01
CA ASN A 598 -8.80 -23.98 47.13
C ASN A 598 -10.07 -23.69 47.92
N VAL A 599 -10.99 -22.90 47.38
CA VAL A 599 -12.40 -22.96 47.81
C VAL A 599 -13.27 -23.16 46.58
N ALA A 600 -13.86 -24.34 46.54
CA ALA A 600 -14.88 -24.76 45.60
C ALA A 600 -16.22 -24.11 45.93
N PHE A 601 -16.99 -23.93 44.86
CA PHE A 601 -18.44 -23.77 44.80
C PHE A 601 -19.18 -24.66 45.81
N LEU A 602 -20.12 -24.09 46.56
CA LEU A 602 -21.32 -24.79 47.04
C LEU A 602 -22.49 -23.80 47.14
N ASN A 603 -23.59 -24.25 46.54
CA ASN A 603 -24.91 -23.63 46.48
C ASN A 603 -25.71 -24.09 47.72
N SER A 604 -26.36 -23.18 48.44
CA SER A 604 -27.46 -23.55 49.34
C SER A 604 -28.37 -22.36 49.66
N SER A 605 -29.65 -22.57 49.36
CA SER A 605 -30.82 -21.78 49.69
C SER A 605 -31.12 -21.82 51.20
N SER A 606 -31.63 -20.71 51.76
CA SER A 606 -32.94 -20.61 52.44
C SER A 606 -33.05 -19.43 53.44
N SER A 607 -34.22 -18.78 53.38
CA SER A 607 -35.02 -18.19 54.49
C SER A 607 -34.49 -17.03 55.37
N SER A 608 -35.06 -15.84 55.10
CA SER A 608 -35.91 -15.01 55.99
C SER A 608 -35.54 -14.73 57.46
N GLU A 609 -35.36 -13.44 57.78
CA GLU A 609 -35.84 -12.70 58.98
C GLU A 609 -35.51 -11.19 58.76
N SER A 610 -36.47 -10.30 58.50
CA SER A 610 -37.16 -9.40 59.44
C SER A 610 -36.30 -8.69 60.50
N SER A 611 -36.14 -7.36 60.37
CA SER A 611 -36.14 -6.34 61.44
C SER A 611 -35.99 -4.94 60.79
N GLN A 612 -37.05 -4.14 60.74
CA GLN A 612 -37.28 -3.01 61.66
C GLN A 612 -36.08 -2.07 61.80
N ASN A 613 -36.21 -0.86 61.26
CA ASN A 613 -35.55 0.30 61.84
C ASN A 613 -36.48 1.51 61.80
N GLN A 614 -36.90 1.90 63.00
CA GLN A 614 -37.70 3.07 63.31
C GLN A 614 -36.76 4.25 63.60
N SER A 615 -37.06 5.38 62.95
CA SER A 615 -37.04 6.74 63.50
C SER A 615 -35.94 7.17 64.48
N GLN A 616 -35.17 8.19 64.07
CA GLN A 616 -34.85 9.31 64.97
C GLN A 616 -35.20 10.66 64.32
N ARG A 617 -36.13 11.35 64.98
CA ARG A 617 -36.37 12.78 64.93
C ARG A 617 -35.11 13.52 65.41
N SER A 618 -34.76 14.60 64.72
CA SER A 618 -34.15 15.76 65.39
C SER A 618 -34.87 17.04 64.94
N SER A 619 -35.24 17.80 65.97
CA SER A 619 -36.00 19.04 65.98
C SER A 619 -35.10 20.23 65.73
N ALA A 620 -35.54 21.17 64.89
CA ALA A 620 -35.07 22.55 64.92
C ALA A 620 -36.27 23.50 64.82
N SER A 621 -36.48 24.28 65.88
CA SER A 621 -37.44 25.37 65.98
C SER A 621 -36.73 26.71 65.85
N LYS A 622 -37.41 27.62 65.14
CA LYS A 622 -37.56 29.08 65.36
C LYS A 622 -36.34 30.01 65.26
N THR A 623 -36.42 30.92 64.29
CA THR A 623 -36.23 32.38 64.45
C THR A 623 -37.03 33.07 63.31
N LEU A 624 -38.20 33.65 63.58
CA LEU A 624 -38.48 35.10 63.68
C LEU A 624 -38.07 35.94 62.45
N PHE A 625 -39.04 36.23 61.57
CA PHE A 625 -39.64 37.56 61.38
C PHE A 625 -41.02 37.41 60.70
#